data_AF-A0AAW5V181-F1
#
_entry.id   AF-A0AAW5V181-F1
#
_cell.length_a   1.000
_cell.length_b   1.000
_cell.length_c   1.000
_cell.angle_alpha   90.00
_cell.angle_beta   90.00
_cell.angle_gamma   90.00
#
_symmetry.space_group_name_H-M   'P 1'
#
loop_
_entity.id
_entity.type
_entity.pdbx_description
1 polymer ?
#
loop_
_entity_poly.entity_id
_entity_poly.type
_entity_poly.pdbx_seq_one_letter_code
_entity_poly.pdbx_strand_id
1 'polypeptide(L)'
;MSLKIMKIEYFTKWEKDSNLIITRLTGFVTELDVKEWEIGLKQVFRDLPKGTKFKMFVNFHGLSPSTVTAHKSYRDVIPLLLSQYGWRIGYLDLFEEANDLTISKTNESECYAAVHCHQDGYKIQEYERRFGKENEHFYEDPIFSEAWIRSYEYPTLVSS
;
A
#
# COMPACT_ATOMS: atom_id res chain seq x y z
N MET A 1 20.42 -19.49 20.12
CA MET A 1 19.58 -18.33 19.72
C MET A 1 18.70 -18.80 18.58
N SER A 2 17.45 -19.19 18.85
CA SER A 2 16.56 -19.67 17.79
C SER A 2 16.20 -18.50 16.89
N LEU A 3 16.56 -18.57 15.60
CA LEU A 3 15.92 -17.73 14.60
C LEU A 3 14.43 -18.07 14.66
N LYS A 4 13.62 -17.12 15.12
CA LYS A 4 12.17 -17.16 14.90
C LYS A 4 12.02 -17.04 13.38
N ILE A 5 11.82 -18.17 12.69
CA ILE A 5 11.47 -18.16 11.27
C ILE A 5 10.11 -17.45 11.21
N MET A 6 10.11 -16.19 10.78
CA MET A 6 8.86 -15.47 10.57
C MET A 6 8.09 -16.22 9.49
N LYS A 7 6.91 -16.72 9.85
CA LYS A 7 6.02 -17.41 8.91
C LYS A 7 5.61 -16.42 7.82
N ILE A 8 5.65 -16.88 6.57
CA ILE A 8 5.13 -16.13 5.43
C ILE A 8 3.63 -15.91 5.67
N GLU A 9 3.20 -14.67 5.55
CA GLU A 9 1.80 -14.29 5.63
C GLU A 9 1.54 -13.21 4.60
N TYR A 10 0.50 -13.42 3.80
CA TYR A 10 0.01 -12.42 2.86
C TYR A 10 -1.51 -12.51 2.74
N PHE A 11 -2.13 -11.35 2.59
CA PHE A 11 -3.56 -11.23 2.28
C PHE A 11 -3.86 -9.86 1.70
N THR A 12 -5.02 -9.75 1.05
CA THR A 12 -5.69 -8.47 0.83
C THR A 12 -7.14 -8.63 1.21
N LYS A 13 -7.70 -7.65 1.93
CA LYS A 13 -9.12 -7.60 2.27
C LYS A 13 -9.67 -6.20 2.06
N TRP A 14 -10.95 -6.11 1.76
CA TRP A 14 -11.71 -4.87 1.74
C TRP A 14 -12.77 -4.89 2.84
N GLU A 15 -12.66 -3.92 3.75
CA GLU A 15 -13.64 -3.66 4.80
C GLU A 15 -14.64 -2.62 4.29
N LYS A 16 -15.83 -3.08 3.89
CA LYS A 16 -16.84 -2.26 3.23
C LYS A 16 -17.32 -1.10 4.10
N ASP A 17 -17.57 -1.35 5.38
CA ASP A 17 -18.16 -0.38 6.30
C ASP A 17 -17.25 0.84 6.54
N SER A 18 -15.93 0.65 6.47
CA SER A 18 -14.94 1.71 6.65
C SER A 18 -14.26 2.14 5.35
N ASN A 19 -14.70 1.58 4.21
CA ASN A 19 -14.07 1.76 2.89
C ASN A 19 -12.53 1.60 2.93
N LEU A 20 -12.03 0.61 3.68
CA LEU A 20 -10.60 0.41 3.91
C LEU A 20 -10.15 -0.89 3.24
N ILE A 21 -9.18 -0.78 2.34
CA ILE A 21 -8.46 -1.92 1.80
C ILE A 21 -7.19 -2.09 2.60
N ILE A 22 -6.95 -3.31 3.10
CA ILE A 22 -5.74 -3.67 3.83
C ILE A 22 -5.03 -4.76 3.06
N THR A 23 -3.77 -4.54 2.72
CA THR A 23 -2.91 -5.57 2.13
C THR A 23 -1.69 -5.80 3.01
N ARG A 24 -1.27 -7.07 3.10
CA ARG A 24 -0.12 -7.50 3.89
C ARG A 24 0.74 -8.45 3.09
N LEU A 25 2.05 -8.29 3.21
CA LEU A 25 3.06 -9.23 2.75
C LEU A 25 4.23 -9.19 3.75
N THR A 26 4.49 -10.29 4.44
CA THR A 26 5.52 -10.36 5.50
C THR A 26 6.22 -11.73 5.51
N GLY A 27 7.38 -11.82 6.15
CA GLY A 27 8.17 -13.03 6.28
C GLY A 27 9.22 -13.18 5.18
N PHE A 28 9.82 -14.37 5.10
CA PHE A 28 10.85 -14.70 4.11
C PHE A 28 10.19 -15.03 2.75
N VAL A 29 9.92 -14.02 1.94
CA VAL A 29 9.08 -14.16 0.74
C VAL A 29 9.88 -14.51 -0.51
N THR A 30 9.36 -15.43 -1.31
CA THR A 30 9.84 -15.74 -2.66
C THR A 30 9.07 -14.95 -3.72
N GLU A 31 9.52 -15.04 -4.98
CA GLU A 31 8.79 -14.48 -6.13
C GLU A 31 7.39 -15.10 -6.30
N LEU A 32 7.24 -16.39 -5.96
CA LEU A 32 5.94 -17.06 -5.99
C LEU A 32 4.99 -16.47 -4.94
N ASP A 33 5.48 -16.21 -3.73
CA ASP A 33 4.68 -15.59 -2.67
C ASP A 33 4.23 -14.17 -3.05
N VAL A 34 5.11 -13.39 -3.67
CA VAL A 34 4.75 -12.06 -4.22
C VAL A 34 3.66 -12.18 -5.28
N LYS A 35 3.77 -13.16 -6.18
CA LYS A 35 2.77 -13.39 -7.23
C LYS A 35 1.40 -13.78 -6.65
N GLU A 36 1.37 -14.69 -5.69
CA GLU A 36 0.14 -15.12 -5.02
C GLU A 36 -0.52 -13.96 -4.26
N TRP A 37 0.29 -13.15 -3.56
CA TRP A 37 -0.17 -11.92 -2.93
C TRP A 37 -0.76 -10.93 -3.94
N GLU A 38 -0.08 -10.70 -5.07
CA GLU A 38 -0.53 -9.80 -6.14
C GLU A 38 -1.85 -10.28 -6.76
N ILE A 39 -2.04 -11.60 -6.93
CA ILE A 39 -3.31 -12.18 -7.41
C ILE A 39 -4.44 -11.84 -6.43
N GLY A 40 -4.23 -12.07 -5.13
CA GLY A 40 -5.23 -11.74 -4.10
C GLY A 40 -5.55 -10.24 -4.04
N LEU A 41 -4.52 -9.40 -4.17
CA LEU A 41 -4.67 -7.95 -4.27
C LEU A 41 -5.53 -7.56 -5.48
N LYS A 42 -5.16 -8.00 -6.68
CA LYS A 42 -5.90 -7.70 -7.91
C LYS A 42 -7.32 -8.25 -7.87
N GLN A 43 -7.56 -9.39 -7.22
CA GLN A 43 -8.91 -9.93 -7.04
C GLN A 43 -9.81 -8.96 -6.26
N VAL A 44 -9.33 -8.46 -5.11
CA VAL A 44 -10.09 -7.50 -4.29
C VAL A 44 -10.45 -6.24 -5.10
N PHE A 45 -9.52 -5.73 -5.90
CA PHE A 45 -9.75 -4.54 -6.73
C PHE A 45 -10.71 -4.80 -7.90
N ARG A 46 -10.68 -6.00 -8.51
CA ARG A 46 -11.68 -6.41 -9.53
C ARG A 46 -13.09 -6.49 -8.97
N ASP A 47 -13.22 -6.87 -7.71
CA ASP A 47 -14.51 -7.05 -7.03
C ASP A 47 -15.06 -5.75 -6.41
N LEU A 48 -14.33 -4.63 -6.51
CA LEU A 48 -14.83 -3.33 -6.04
C LEU A 48 -16.05 -2.89 -6.85
N PRO A 49 -17.15 -2.47 -6.19
CA PRO A 49 -18.24 -1.81 -6.88
C PRO A 49 -17.77 -0.59 -7.64
N LYS A 50 -18.43 -0.31 -8.76
CA LYS A 50 -18.18 0.91 -9.53
C LYS A 50 -18.35 2.17 -8.65
N GLY A 51 -17.44 3.13 -8.78
CA GLY A 51 -17.47 4.38 -8.01
C GLY A 51 -16.99 4.25 -6.56
N THR A 52 -16.32 3.15 -6.19
CA THR A 52 -15.84 2.96 -4.83
C THR A 52 -14.74 3.97 -4.50
N LYS A 53 -14.95 4.74 -3.42
CA LYS A 53 -13.92 5.57 -2.80
C LYS A 53 -13.33 4.80 -1.62
N PHE A 54 -12.03 4.61 -1.58
CA PHE A 54 -11.39 3.79 -0.55
C PHE A 54 -10.11 4.40 0.01
N LYS A 55 -9.75 3.93 1.21
CA LYS A 55 -8.44 4.13 1.84
C LYS A 55 -7.60 2.88 1.68
N MET A 56 -6.29 3.03 1.67
CA MET A 56 -5.35 1.92 1.55
C MET A 56 -4.42 1.81 2.75
N PHE A 57 -4.31 0.63 3.33
CA PHE A 57 -3.23 0.27 4.24
C PHE A 57 -2.32 -0.78 3.59
N VAL A 58 -1.09 -0.37 3.29
CA VAL A 58 -0.03 -1.24 2.76
C VAL A 58 0.88 -1.65 3.89
N ASN A 59 0.78 -2.89 4.36
CA ASN A 59 1.57 -3.40 5.48
C ASN A 59 2.65 -4.38 5.02
N PHE A 60 3.86 -3.87 4.81
CA PHE A 60 5.06 -4.65 4.53
C PHE A 60 5.97 -4.80 5.75
N HIS A 61 5.46 -4.54 6.97
CA HIS A 61 6.26 -4.74 8.17
C HIS A 61 6.64 -6.22 8.34
N GLY A 62 7.95 -6.48 8.37
CA GLY A 62 8.55 -7.81 8.45
C GLY A 62 8.81 -8.47 7.08
N LEU A 63 8.67 -7.72 5.98
CA LEU A 63 8.97 -8.21 4.64
C LEU A 63 10.46 -8.48 4.46
N SER A 64 10.83 -9.73 4.14
CA SER A 64 12.21 -10.15 3.91
C SER A 64 12.30 -10.93 2.60
N PRO A 65 12.46 -10.27 1.44
CA PRO A 65 12.55 -10.97 0.16
C PRO A 65 13.77 -11.89 0.10
N SER A 66 13.59 -13.10 -0.42
CA SER A 66 14.63 -14.13 -0.48
C SER A 66 15.69 -13.87 -1.57
N THR A 67 15.36 -13.06 -2.58
CA THR A 67 16.22 -12.70 -3.70
C THR A 67 16.06 -11.22 -4.09
N VAL A 68 17.03 -10.69 -4.84
CA VAL A 68 16.92 -9.35 -5.45
C VAL A 68 15.74 -9.28 -6.43
N THR A 69 15.44 -10.38 -7.11
CA THR A 69 14.29 -10.48 -8.02
C THR A 69 12.98 -10.42 -7.24
N ALA A 70 12.85 -11.16 -6.14
CA ALA A 70 11.70 -11.05 -5.23
C ALA A 70 11.56 -9.60 -4.73
N HIS A 71 12.67 -8.97 -4.33
CA HIS A 71 12.68 -7.57 -3.91
C HIS A 71 12.26 -6.58 -5.03
N LYS A 72 12.58 -6.85 -6.30
CA LYS A 72 12.10 -6.05 -7.44
C LYS A 72 10.61 -6.28 -7.67
N SER A 73 10.15 -7.52 -7.63
CA SER A 73 8.81 -7.91 -8.05
C SER A 73 7.67 -7.24 -7.27
N TYR A 74 7.81 -7.05 -5.95
CA TYR A 74 6.72 -6.45 -5.15
C TYR A 74 6.68 -4.91 -5.24
N ARG A 75 7.83 -4.27 -5.53
CA ARG A 75 8.01 -2.82 -5.38
C ARG A 75 7.12 -2.00 -6.29
N ASP A 76 6.87 -2.50 -7.49
CA ASP A 76 6.11 -1.77 -8.50
C ASP A 76 4.61 -2.04 -8.39
N VAL A 77 4.20 -3.09 -7.68
CA VAL A 77 2.80 -3.53 -7.63
C VAL A 77 1.89 -2.47 -7.05
N ILE A 78 2.18 -1.95 -5.85
CA ILE A 78 1.33 -0.93 -5.21
C ILE A 78 1.34 0.40 -5.99
N PRO A 79 2.49 0.97 -6.39
CA PRO A 79 2.52 2.17 -7.24
C PRO A 79 1.68 2.06 -8.50
N LEU A 80 1.88 0.99 -9.28
CA LEU A 80 1.20 0.79 -10.56
C LEU A 80 -0.29 0.47 -10.37
N LEU A 81 -0.66 -0.19 -9.28
CA LEU A 81 -2.06 -0.43 -8.97
C LEU A 81 -2.75 0.87 -8.59
N LEU A 82 -2.22 1.60 -7.61
CA LEU A 82 -2.86 2.81 -7.09
C LEU A 82 -2.92 3.94 -8.12
N SER A 83 -2.00 3.99 -9.09
CA SER A 83 -2.07 4.94 -10.21
C SER A 83 -3.33 4.77 -11.05
N GLN A 84 -3.85 3.54 -11.15
CA GLN A 84 -5.10 3.23 -11.84
C GLN A 84 -6.36 3.61 -11.05
N TYR A 85 -6.20 4.04 -9.80
CA TYR A 85 -7.26 4.44 -8.88
C TYR A 85 -7.03 5.86 -8.34
N GLY A 86 -6.51 6.75 -9.17
CA GLY A 86 -6.43 8.17 -8.89
C GLY A 86 -5.27 8.58 -7.98
N TRP A 87 -4.40 7.65 -7.60
CA TRP A 87 -3.41 7.88 -6.55
C TRP A 87 -1.98 7.67 -7.02
N ARG A 88 -1.15 8.72 -6.87
CA ARG A 88 0.28 8.65 -7.11
C ARG A 88 1.01 8.68 -5.77
N ILE A 89 1.70 7.60 -5.44
CA ILE A 89 2.45 7.49 -4.18
C ILE A 89 3.61 8.49 -4.16
N GLY A 90 3.78 9.19 -3.05
CA GLY A 90 4.76 10.27 -2.91
C GLY A 90 6.22 9.86 -3.12
N TYR A 91 6.64 8.67 -2.66
CA TYR A 91 8.04 8.24 -2.84
C TYR A 91 8.45 8.05 -4.32
N LEU A 92 7.49 8.02 -5.25
CA LEU A 92 7.80 7.95 -6.67
C LEU A 92 8.53 9.21 -7.18
N ASP A 93 8.49 10.31 -6.44
CA ASP A 93 9.24 11.54 -6.75
C ASP A 93 10.77 11.34 -6.66
N LEU A 94 11.24 10.18 -6.17
CA LEU A 94 12.64 9.78 -6.20
C LEU A 94 13.10 9.23 -7.56
N PHE A 95 12.17 8.85 -8.42
CA PHE A 95 12.42 8.05 -9.62
C PHE A 95 11.97 8.83 -10.86
N GLU A 96 12.92 9.33 -11.65
CA GLU A 96 12.62 10.09 -12.87
C GLU A 96 11.79 9.28 -13.86
N GLU A 97 11.99 7.95 -13.90
CA GLU A 97 11.20 7.03 -14.72
C GLU A 97 9.71 7.01 -14.36
N ALA A 98 9.33 7.49 -13.16
CA ALA A 98 7.95 7.56 -12.71
C ALA A 98 7.25 8.89 -13.08
N ASN A 99 7.93 9.81 -13.77
CA ASN A 99 7.36 11.10 -14.18
C ASN A 99 6.21 10.94 -15.18
N ASP A 100 6.29 9.94 -16.06
CA ASP A 100 5.27 9.65 -17.07
C ASP A 100 4.18 8.68 -16.59
N LEU A 101 4.16 8.35 -15.28
CA LEU A 101 3.17 7.44 -14.72
C LEU A 101 1.76 8.03 -14.88
N THR A 102 0.96 7.41 -15.74
CA THR A 102 -0.41 7.83 -15.99
C THR A 102 -1.29 7.53 -14.78
N ILE A 103 -2.02 8.55 -14.32
CA ILE A 103 -3.03 8.44 -13.27
C ILE A 103 -4.42 8.36 -13.91
N SER A 104 -5.21 7.36 -13.54
CA SER A 104 -6.57 7.14 -14.05
C SER A 104 -7.51 6.70 -12.92
N LYS A 105 -8.82 6.65 -13.18
CA LYS A 105 -9.84 6.20 -12.20
C LYS A 105 -10.62 5.01 -12.75
N THR A 106 -10.04 3.83 -12.63
CA THR A 106 -10.62 2.57 -13.11
C THR A 106 -11.98 2.35 -12.45
N ASN A 107 -13.01 2.05 -13.25
CA ASN A 107 -14.39 1.90 -12.78
C ASN A 107 -14.89 3.08 -11.92
N GLU A 108 -14.43 4.30 -12.21
CA GLU A 108 -14.74 5.52 -11.44
C GLU A 108 -14.32 5.44 -9.95
N SER A 109 -13.51 4.44 -9.59
CA SER A 109 -13.05 4.21 -8.23
C SER A 109 -11.78 5.01 -7.94
N GLU A 110 -11.59 5.37 -6.68
CA GLU A 110 -10.56 6.32 -6.25
C GLU A 110 -10.03 5.98 -4.86
N CYS A 111 -8.70 5.90 -4.75
CA CYS A 111 -8.01 5.93 -3.47
C CYS A 111 -7.92 7.39 -3.00
N TYR A 112 -8.34 7.68 -1.77
CA TYR A 112 -8.33 9.04 -1.22
C TYR A 112 -7.38 9.25 -0.04
N ALA A 113 -6.89 8.16 0.55
CA ALA A 113 -5.83 8.19 1.54
C ALA A 113 -5.05 6.86 1.53
N ALA A 114 -3.76 6.93 1.82
CA ALA A 114 -2.92 5.75 1.91
C ALA A 114 -1.95 5.83 3.09
N VAL A 115 -1.73 4.72 3.77
CA VAL A 115 -0.63 4.57 4.72
C VAL A 115 0.22 3.38 4.36
N HIS A 116 1.53 3.56 4.39
CA HIS A 116 2.52 2.57 4.01
C HIS A 116 3.39 2.22 5.22
N CYS A 117 3.44 0.93 5.56
CA CYS A 117 4.19 0.44 6.70
C CYS A 117 5.33 -0.49 6.28
N HIS A 118 6.52 -0.25 6.81
CA HIS A 118 7.72 -1.05 6.51
C HIS A 118 8.69 -1.04 7.71
N GLN A 119 9.35 -2.16 7.98
CA GLN A 119 10.29 -2.32 9.12
C GLN A 119 11.64 -1.62 8.97
N ASP A 120 11.86 -0.89 7.88
CA ASP A 120 13.14 -0.23 7.61
C ASP A 120 12.96 1.22 8.06
N GLY A 121 13.20 1.46 9.35
CA GLY A 121 12.95 2.73 10.01
C GLY A 121 13.63 3.90 9.30
N TYR A 122 14.90 3.73 8.89
CA TYR A 122 15.64 4.78 8.19
C TYR A 122 14.97 5.14 6.85
N LYS A 123 14.64 4.14 6.03
CA LYS A 123 14.00 4.35 4.73
C LYS A 123 12.60 4.97 4.87
N ILE A 124 11.77 4.40 5.75
CA ILE A 124 10.35 4.79 5.85
C ILE A 124 10.19 6.17 6.48
N GLN A 125 11.03 6.53 7.46
CA GLN A 125 11.05 7.86 8.06
C GLN A 125 11.53 8.92 7.06
N GLU A 126 12.47 8.58 6.17
CA GLU A 126 12.88 9.51 5.11
C GLU A 126 11.76 9.71 4.08
N TYR A 127 10.97 8.67 3.79
CA TYR A 127 9.78 8.82 2.95
C TYR A 127 8.73 9.72 3.62
N GLU A 128 8.46 9.51 4.90
CA GLU A 128 7.56 10.38 5.68
C GLU A 128 8.01 11.83 5.65
N ARG A 129 9.29 12.09 5.95
CA ARG A 129 9.84 13.44 5.99
C ARG A 129 9.74 14.17 4.64
N ARG A 130 9.91 13.45 3.53
CA ARG A 130 9.96 14.04 2.19
C ARG A 130 8.61 14.08 1.47
N PHE A 131 7.76 13.09 1.72
CA PHE A 131 6.59 12.81 0.90
C PHE A 131 5.32 12.64 1.72
N GLY A 132 5.40 12.61 3.05
CA GLY A 132 4.25 12.62 3.94
C GLY A 132 3.37 13.85 3.69
N LYS A 133 2.07 13.64 3.62
CA LYS A 133 1.03 14.64 3.33
C LYS A 133 -0.18 14.33 4.19
N GLU A 134 -1.13 15.27 4.25
CA GLU A 134 -2.36 15.12 5.03
C GLU A 134 -3.07 13.78 4.83
N ASN A 135 -3.05 13.23 3.61
CA ASN A 135 -3.72 11.98 3.24
C ASN A 135 -2.76 10.85 2.85
N GLU A 136 -1.45 11.02 3.01
CA GLU A 136 -0.46 9.98 2.75
C GLU A 136 0.64 9.95 3.81
N HIS A 137 0.83 8.80 4.46
CA HIS A 137 1.90 8.66 5.44
C HIS A 137 2.69 7.36 5.32
N PHE A 138 3.90 7.40 5.87
CA PHE A 138 4.89 6.33 5.83
C PHE A 138 5.39 6.05 7.25
N TYR A 139 5.05 4.89 7.82
CA TYR A 139 5.35 4.61 9.23
C TYR A 139 6.03 3.26 9.44
N GLU A 140 6.79 3.15 10.52
CA GLU A 140 7.43 1.89 10.90
C GLU A 140 6.48 0.99 11.70
N ASP A 141 5.61 1.56 12.54
CA ASP A 141 4.71 0.81 13.41
C ASP A 141 3.39 0.46 12.70
N PRO A 142 3.06 -0.84 12.54
CA PRO A 142 1.82 -1.26 11.90
C PRO A 142 0.56 -0.91 12.72
N ILE A 143 0.64 -0.89 14.05
CA ILE A 143 -0.50 -0.54 14.93
C ILE A 143 -0.80 0.95 14.76
N PHE A 144 0.23 1.79 14.78
CA PHE A 144 0.07 3.23 14.57
C PHE A 144 -0.45 3.53 13.17
N SER A 145 0.07 2.84 12.14
CA SER A 145 -0.39 2.97 10.76
C SER A 145 -1.88 2.64 10.62
N GLU A 146 -2.29 1.51 11.20
CA GLU A 146 -3.68 1.08 11.16
C GLU A 146 -4.61 2.04 11.90
N ALA A 147 -4.22 2.51 13.08
CA ALA A 147 -4.98 3.49 13.83
C ALA A 147 -5.19 4.78 13.01
N TRP A 148 -4.12 5.30 12.40
CA TRP A 148 -4.17 6.53 11.61
C TRP A 148 -5.13 6.39 10.42
N ILE A 149 -4.94 5.39 9.56
CA ILE A 149 -5.76 5.25 8.35
C ILE A 149 -7.22 4.94 8.68
N ARG A 150 -7.50 4.26 9.80
CA ARG A 150 -8.87 4.05 10.27
C ARG A 150 -9.53 5.36 10.69
N SER A 151 -8.78 6.23 11.36
CA SER A 151 -9.27 7.56 11.80
C SER A 151 -9.40 8.58 10.67
N TYR A 152 -8.71 8.38 9.54
CA TYR A 152 -8.78 9.32 8.41
C TYR A 152 -10.18 9.31 7.77
N GLU A 153 -10.85 10.46 7.75
CA GLU A 153 -12.18 10.61 7.16
C GLU A 153 -12.08 11.10 5.71
N TYR A 154 -13.04 10.70 4.87
CA TYR A 154 -13.12 11.24 3.52
C TYR A 154 -13.33 12.76 3.60
N PRO A 155 -12.54 13.59 2.88
CA PRO A 155 -12.75 15.03 2.88
C PRO A 155 -14.16 15.35 2.35
N THR A 156 -15.07 15.69 3.25
CA THR A 156 -16.35 16.26 2.85
C THR A 156 -16.09 17.70 2.49
N LEU A 157 -16.27 18.06 1.21
CA LEU A 157 -16.38 19.47 0.84
C LEU A 157 -17.53 20.05 1.67
N VAL A 158 -17.22 20.89 2.66
CA VAL A 158 -18.22 21.75 3.26
C VAL A 158 -18.57 22.73 2.16
N SER A 159 -19.74 22.55 1.55
CA SER A 159 -20.33 23.56 0.69
C SER A 159 -20.55 24.80 1.56
N SER A 160 -19.67 25.78 1.42
CA SER A 160 -19.86 27.15 1.89
C SER A 160 -20.97 27.83 1.12
#